data_AF-A0A6A4HPL1-F1
#
_entry.id   AF-A0A6A4HPL1-F1
#
_cell.length_a   1.000
_cell.length_b   1.000
_cell.length_c   1.000
_cell.angle_alpha   90.00
_cell.angle_beta   90.00
_cell.angle_gamma   90.00
#
_symmetry.space_group_name_H-M   'P 1'
#
loop_
_entity.id
_entity.type
_entity.pdbx_description
1 polymer ?
#
loop_
_entity_poly.entity_id
_entity_poly.type
_entity_poly.pdbx_seq_one_letter_code
_entity_poly.pdbx_strand_id
1 'polypeptide(L)'
;MAPINSDDFDLDDFEEVPSSPSRPEKQKATYETAGASDHSAVAGVLQLNANGNVLAAAKRYAGIKRLRVDQLTEVETFLNDTPAGREVRNYIKNIGHYVSAVFFSVRLAAFRGDHATKLVTAKLISLCLDLPENIEHDIASYDRLDEAVGEFFTQRRSLAKKEIRDSVCKKASGKFTALPDKECLNIYKLTQNLIKGLCLSHSEGDDKKICCLLRPAEKLPTSGIRLHVKTRIIVTVELCARIAIMRRVYQMVSGQDYWPSADNSMEALQKKVGYDKDRIGRLVKDVLLKDRAKYGVDDYQIEEGTPT
;
A
#
# COMPACT_ATOMS: atom_id res chain seq x y z
N MET A 1 8.93 35.14 16.83
CA MET A 1 9.20 33.70 16.94
C MET A 1 10.69 33.53 17.18
N ALA A 2 11.09 32.73 18.17
CA ALA A 2 12.51 32.39 18.34
C ALA A 2 12.93 31.37 17.26
N PRO A 3 14.16 31.44 16.74
CA PRO A 3 14.70 30.37 15.91
C PRO A 3 14.82 29.10 16.75
N ILE A 4 14.24 28.00 16.25
CA ILE A 4 14.40 26.68 16.86
C ILE A 4 15.69 26.11 16.30
N ASN A 5 16.64 25.75 17.17
CA ASN A 5 17.87 25.09 16.75
C ASN A 5 17.55 23.75 16.06
N SER A 6 18.25 23.46 14.98
CA SER A 6 18.17 22.17 14.29
C SER A 6 18.71 21.00 15.12
N ASP A 7 19.56 21.31 16.09
CA ASP A 7 20.49 20.35 16.69
C ASP A 7 19.86 19.60 17.89
N ASP A 8 18.70 20.04 18.39
CA ASP A 8 17.90 19.31 19.40
C ASP A 8 17.08 18.14 18.78
N PHE A 9 17.30 17.79 17.51
CA PHE A 9 16.61 16.67 16.86
C PHE A 9 17.39 15.36 16.98
N ASP A 10 17.54 14.87 18.21
CA ASP A 10 18.11 13.55 18.41
C ASP A 10 17.18 12.47 17.86
N LEU A 11 17.67 11.76 16.84
CA LEU A 11 17.00 10.60 16.23
C LEU A 11 17.20 9.30 17.03
N ASP A 12 17.82 9.45 18.20
CA ASP A 12 18.15 8.40 19.15
C ASP A 12 17.09 8.36 20.29
N ASP A 13 16.32 9.45 20.49
CA ASP A 13 14.97 9.43 21.13
C ASP A 13 14.01 8.42 20.45
N PHE A 14 14.32 8.01 19.21
CA PHE A 14 13.56 7.02 18.46
C PHE A 14 14.01 5.57 18.73
N GLU A 15 15.08 5.35 19.51
CA GLU A 15 15.51 4.02 19.96
C GLU A 15 14.69 3.52 21.16
N GLU A 16 14.13 4.43 21.97
CA GLU A 16 12.99 4.12 22.84
C GLU A 16 11.71 3.95 21.99
N VAL A 17 11.68 2.90 21.17
CA VAL A 17 10.41 2.34 20.69
C VAL A 17 9.64 1.94 21.95
N PRO A 18 8.52 2.61 22.29
CA PRO A 18 7.82 2.33 23.53
C PRO A 18 7.40 0.86 23.49
N SER A 19 7.88 0.10 24.48
CA SER A 19 7.60 -1.32 24.65
C SER A 19 6.14 -1.58 24.36
N SER A 20 5.86 -2.30 23.26
CA SER A 20 4.49 -2.44 22.75
C SER A 20 3.57 -2.80 23.90
N PRO A 21 2.53 -2.00 24.19
CA PRO A 21 1.73 -2.17 25.39
C PRO A 21 1.26 -3.62 25.46
N SER A 22 1.62 -4.29 26.56
CA SER A 22 1.47 -5.73 26.71
C SER A 22 0.05 -6.11 26.32
N ARG A 23 -0.05 -6.85 25.20
CA ARG A 23 -1.32 -7.16 24.54
C ARG A 23 -2.31 -7.62 25.60
N PRO A 24 -3.43 -6.89 25.84
CA PRO A 24 -4.30 -7.21 26.96
C PRO A 24 -4.73 -8.66 26.84
N GLU A 25 -4.44 -9.42 27.90
CA GLU A 25 -4.69 -10.84 27.96
C GLU A 25 -6.18 -11.05 27.71
N LYS A 26 -6.53 -11.70 26.60
CA LYS A 26 -7.92 -11.86 26.19
C LYS A 26 -8.62 -12.75 27.22
N GLN A 27 -9.28 -12.12 28.20
CA GLN A 27 -10.23 -12.78 29.06
C GLN A 27 -11.24 -13.50 28.17
N LYS A 28 -11.34 -14.82 28.32
CA LYS A 28 -12.33 -15.64 27.63
C LYS A 28 -13.71 -15.29 28.19
N ALA A 29 -14.37 -14.33 27.58
CA ALA A 29 -15.81 -14.17 27.75
C ALA A 29 -16.49 -15.41 27.16
N THR A 30 -17.02 -16.27 28.02
CA THR A 30 -17.83 -17.42 27.60
C THR A 30 -19.22 -16.92 27.23
N TYR A 31 -19.45 -16.64 25.95
CA TYR A 31 -20.78 -16.40 25.41
C TYR A 31 -21.32 -17.71 24.82
N GLU A 32 -22.32 -18.29 25.50
CA GLU A 32 -23.20 -19.27 24.87
C GLU A 32 -24.04 -18.54 23.82
N THR A 33 -24.05 -19.02 22.59
CA THR A 33 -24.89 -18.46 21.52
C THR A 33 -25.43 -19.60 20.67
N ALA A 34 -26.74 -19.80 20.75
CA ALA A 34 -27.46 -20.78 19.95
C ALA A 34 -27.62 -20.31 18.50
N GLY A 35 -27.70 -21.26 17.56
CA GLY A 35 -28.12 -21.00 16.18
C GLY A 35 -26.98 -20.63 15.21
N ALA A 36 -26.13 -21.61 14.88
CA ALA A 36 -25.21 -21.47 13.76
C ALA A 36 -25.97 -21.49 12.42
N SER A 37 -26.02 -20.36 11.73
CA SER A 37 -26.47 -20.24 10.34
C SER A 37 -25.30 -20.47 9.39
N ASP A 38 -25.41 -21.44 8.49
CA ASP A 38 -24.28 -22.04 7.76
C ASP A 38 -23.89 -21.27 6.47
N HIS A 39 -23.79 -19.93 6.58
CA HIS A 39 -23.47 -19.03 5.45
C HIS A 39 -22.03 -18.50 5.44
N SER A 40 -21.23 -18.77 6.48
CA SER A 40 -19.86 -18.26 6.61
C SER A 40 -18.86 -18.83 5.59
N ALA A 41 -19.16 -20.00 5.00
CA ALA A 41 -18.24 -20.73 4.12
C ALA A 41 -17.96 -20.08 2.76
N VAL A 42 -18.66 -18.99 2.39
CA VAL A 42 -18.52 -18.31 1.08
C VAL A 42 -17.63 -17.06 1.15
N ALA A 43 -17.43 -16.46 2.33
CA ALA A 43 -16.65 -15.22 2.47
C ALA A 43 -15.14 -15.39 2.24
N GLY A 44 -14.57 -16.55 2.58
CA GLY A 44 -13.11 -16.80 2.50
C GLY A 44 -12.54 -17.08 1.09
N VAL A 45 -13.27 -16.76 0.03
CA VAL A 45 -13.17 -17.46 -1.26
C VAL A 45 -12.33 -16.77 -2.34
N LEU A 46 -12.16 -15.45 -2.29
CA LEU A 46 -11.39 -14.68 -3.29
C LEU A 46 -10.40 -13.71 -2.66
N GLN A 47 -9.36 -14.24 -1.99
CA GLN A 47 -8.16 -13.44 -1.71
C GLN A 47 -7.50 -13.00 -3.02
N LEU A 48 -7.85 -11.78 -3.45
CA LEU A 48 -7.49 -11.17 -4.72
C LEU A 48 -6.08 -10.58 -4.66
N ASN A 49 -5.07 -11.44 -4.45
CA ASN A 49 -3.66 -11.06 -4.29
C ASN A 49 -3.24 -9.87 -5.19
N ALA A 50 -2.89 -8.73 -4.57
CA ALA A 50 -2.78 -7.38 -5.17
C ALA A 50 -1.87 -7.25 -6.39
N ASN A 51 -1.09 -8.29 -6.70
CA ASN A 51 -0.37 -8.45 -7.96
C ASN A 51 -1.29 -8.84 -9.14
N GLY A 52 -2.56 -8.42 -9.09
CA GLY A 52 -3.27 -7.97 -10.28
C GLY A 52 -3.54 -9.04 -11.33
N ASN A 53 -3.93 -10.25 -10.91
CA ASN A 53 -4.53 -11.18 -11.86
C ASN A 53 -5.81 -11.81 -11.32
N VAL A 54 -6.95 -11.16 -11.63
CA VAL A 54 -8.32 -11.66 -11.40
C VAL A 54 -8.45 -13.09 -11.94
N LEU A 55 -7.86 -13.34 -13.11
CA LEU A 55 -7.79 -14.66 -13.72
C LEU A 55 -7.03 -15.68 -12.86
N ALA A 56 -5.95 -15.30 -12.19
CA ALA A 56 -5.24 -16.21 -11.30
C ALA A 56 -6.02 -16.51 -10.01
N ALA A 57 -6.79 -15.55 -9.50
CA ALA A 57 -7.72 -15.80 -8.38
C ALA A 57 -8.88 -16.70 -8.82
N ALA A 58 -9.48 -16.43 -9.98
CA ALA A 58 -10.50 -17.26 -10.60
C ALA A 58 -10.00 -18.69 -10.87
N LYS A 59 -8.79 -18.86 -11.44
CA LYS A 59 -8.12 -20.15 -11.65
C LYS A 59 -7.86 -20.89 -10.33
N ARG A 60 -7.45 -20.20 -9.26
CA ARG A 60 -7.32 -20.80 -7.91
C ARG A 60 -8.68 -21.28 -7.38
N TYR A 61 -9.71 -20.45 -7.46
CA TYR A 61 -11.04 -20.82 -6.99
C TYR A 61 -11.66 -21.97 -7.78
N ALA A 62 -11.54 -21.93 -9.10
CA ALA A 62 -11.92 -23.00 -10.01
C ALA A 62 -11.20 -24.32 -9.68
N GLY A 63 -9.91 -24.28 -9.34
CA GLY A 63 -9.17 -25.42 -8.83
C GLY A 63 -9.71 -25.97 -7.50
N ILE A 64 -10.07 -25.10 -6.54
CA ILE A 64 -10.73 -25.48 -5.28
C ILE A 64 -12.09 -26.14 -5.55
N LYS A 65 -12.86 -25.60 -6.50
CA LYS A 65 -14.14 -26.17 -6.96
C LYS A 65 -14.01 -27.34 -7.92
N ARG A 66 -12.78 -27.76 -8.25
CA ARG A 66 -12.47 -28.85 -9.19
C ARG A 66 -13.16 -28.70 -10.55
N LEU A 67 -13.26 -27.45 -11.04
CA LEU A 67 -13.74 -27.19 -12.39
C LEU A 67 -12.83 -27.86 -13.42
N ARG A 68 -13.43 -28.32 -14.52
CA ARG A 68 -12.70 -28.94 -15.63
C ARG A 68 -11.87 -27.89 -16.40
N VAL A 69 -10.94 -28.36 -17.23
CA VAL A 69 -10.06 -27.49 -18.03
C VAL A 69 -10.86 -26.64 -19.03
N ASP A 70 -11.92 -27.18 -19.62
CA ASP A 70 -12.88 -26.44 -20.45
C ASP A 70 -13.52 -25.27 -19.69
N GLN A 71 -14.01 -25.51 -18.48
CA GLN A 71 -14.64 -24.48 -17.64
C GLN A 71 -13.64 -23.40 -17.17
N LEU A 72 -12.37 -23.78 -16.96
CA LEU A 72 -11.29 -22.82 -16.68
C LEU A 72 -11.05 -21.87 -17.87
N THR A 73 -11.07 -22.41 -19.10
CA THR A 73 -10.97 -21.63 -20.33
C THR A 73 -12.21 -20.73 -20.52
N GLU A 74 -13.42 -21.23 -20.26
CA GLU A 74 -14.65 -20.42 -20.31
C GLU A 74 -14.60 -19.22 -19.35
N VAL A 75 -14.08 -19.40 -18.12
CA VAL A 75 -13.90 -18.30 -17.17
C VAL A 75 -12.82 -17.30 -17.63
N GLU A 76 -11.78 -17.78 -18.30
CA GLU A 76 -10.73 -16.94 -18.90
C GLU A 76 -11.28 -16.09 -20.05
N THR A 77 -11.99 -16.72 -20.99
CA THR A 77 -12.72 -16.09 -22.09
C THR A 77 -13.78 -15.11 -21.55
N PHE A 78 -14.57 -15.50 -20.54
CA PHE A 78 -15.54 -14.60 -19.91
C PHE A 78 -14.88 -13.33 -19.39
N LEU A 79 -13.81 -13.47 -18.60
CA LEU A 79 -13.09 -12.33 -18.06
C LEU A 79 -12.49 -11.47 -19.17
N ASN A 80 -11.80 -12.06 -20.15
CA ASN A 80 -11.05 -11.33 -21.16
C ASN A 80 -11.98 -10.64 -22.19
N ASP A 81 -12.94 -11.39 -22.72
CA ASP A 81 -13.59 -11.08 -23.99
C ASP A 81 -15.00 -10.48 -23.82
N THR A 82 -15.64 -10.67 -22.66
CA THR A 82 -16.93 -10.03 -22.37
C THR A 82 -16.76 -8.60 -21.81
N PRO A 83 -17.75 -7.69 -22.03
CA PRO A 83 -17.77 -6.37 -21.39
C PRO A 83 -17.73 -6.44 -19.85
N ALA A 84 -18.54 -7.32 -19.25
CA ALA A 84 -18.61 -7.53 -17.80
C ALA A 84 -17.29 -8.06 -17.21
N GLY A 85 -16.60 -8.95 -17.93
CA GLY A 85 -15.28 -9.42 -17.55
C GLY A 85 -14.22 -8.32 -17.54
N ARG A 86 -14.26 -7.43 -18.55
CA ARG A 86 -13.43 -6.21 -18.59
C ARG A 86 -13.76 -5.26 -17.45
N GLU A 87 -15.03 -5.09 -17.11
CA GLU A 87 -15.50 -4.27 -15.97
C GLU A 87 -14.93 -4.73 -14.65
N VAL A 88 -15.07 -6.02 -14.33
CA VAL A 88 -14.52 -6.59 -13.09
C VAL A 88 -13.00 -6.39 -13.00
N ARG A 89 -12.26 -6.57 -14.11
CA ARG A 89 -10.82 -6.26 -14.13
C ARG A 89 -10.51 -4.78 -13.91
N ASN A 90 -11.27 -3.89 -14.53
CA ASN A 90 -11.06 -2.44 -14.44
C ASN A 90 -11.34 -1.95 -13.02
N TYR A 91 -12.45 -2.35 -12.42
CA TYR A 91 -12.81 -2.08 -11.03
C TYR A 91 -11.71 -2.53 -10.06
N ILE A 92 -11.26 -3.78 -10.15
CA ILE A 92 -10.19 -4.34 -9.30
C ILE A 92 -8.85 -3.59 -9.52
N LYS A 93 -8.54 -3.20 -10.76
CA LYS A 93 -7.36 -2.39 -11.08
C LYS A 93 -7.45 -0.97 -10.51
N ASN A 94 -8.63 -0.35 -10.57
CA ASN A 94 -8.88 0.99 -10.02
C ASN A 94 -8.69 0.98 -8.49
N ILE A 95 -9.29 0.02 -7.75
CA ILE A 95 -9.05 -0.13 -6.30
C ILE A 95 -7.54 -0.25 -6.02
N GLY A 96 -6.83 -1.12 -6.73
CA GLY A 96 -5.38 -1.30 -6.58
C GLY A 96 -4.59 -0.01 -6.82
N HIS A 97 -5.00 0.83 -7.77
CA HIS A 97 -4.41 2.15 -8.03
C HIS A 97 -4.66 3.13 -6.87
N TYR A 98 -5.90 3.30 -6.41
CA TYR A 98 -6.21 4.22 -5.31
C TYR A 98 -5.60 3.79 -3.97
N VAL A 99 -5.64 2.50 -3.64
CA VAL A 99 -4.96 1.95 -2.46
C VAL A 99 -3.46 2.24 -2.52
N SER A 100 -2.84 2.11 -3.69
CA SER A 100 -1.41 2.41 -3.84
C SER A 100 -1.13 3.91 -3.68
N ALA A 101 -1.93 4.77 -4.30
CA ALA A 101 -1.80 6.22 -4.16
C ALA A 101 -1.95 6.70 -2.69
N VAL A 102 -2.90 6.13 -1.94
CA VAL A 102 -3.06 6.43 -0.51
C VAL A 102 -1.94 5.82 0.34
N PHE A 103 -1.51 4.59 0.05
CA PHE A 103 -0.41 3.92 0.77
C PHE A 103 0.90 4.70 0.70
N PHE A 104 1.25 5.26 -0.46
CA PHE A 104 2.45 6.10 -0.63
C PHE A 104 2.19 7.59 -0.35
N SER A 105 1.00 7.97 0.12
CA SER A 105 0.72 9.34 0.53
C SER A 105 1.49 9.71 1.79
N VAL A 106 2.29 10.76 1.71
CA VAL A 106 3.00 11.34 2.88
C VAL A 106 2.04 11.78 3.99
N ARG A 107 0.79 12.09 3.65
CA ARG A 107 -0.26 12.52 4.58
C ARG A 107 -0.88 11.37 5.38
N LEU A 108 -0.67 10.11 4.99
CA LEU A 108 -1.25 8.96 5.68
C LEU A 108 -0.53 8.73 7.02
N ALA A 109 -1.23 8.98 8.14
CA ALA A 109 -0.67 8.81 9.49
C ALA A 109 -0.25 7.37 9.80
N ALA A 110 -1.17 6.42 9.60
CA ALA A 110 -0.98 5.00 9.85
C ALA A 110 -1.53 4.15 8.70
N PHE A 111 -0.94 2.98 8.49
CA PHE A 111 -1.40 1.91 7.58
C PHE A 111 -2.38 0.93 8.24
N ARG A 112 -2.78 1.17 9.50
CA ARG A 112 -3.79 0.41 10.26
C ARG A 112 -5.02 1.26 10.56
N GLY A 113 -6.11 0.56 10.87
CA GLY A 113 -7.42 1.16 11.11
C GLY A 113 -8.13 1.57 9.84
N ASP A 114 -9.42 1.86 9.96
CA ASP A 114 -10.32 2.07 8.83
C ASP A 114 -10.06 3.40 8.09
N HIS A 115 -9.26 4.31 8.63
CA HIS A 115 -9.09 5.64 8.05
C HIS A 115 -8.53 5.58 6.62
N ALA A 116 -7.55 4.71 6.37
CA ALA A 116 -6.99 4.49 5.03
C ALA A 116 -8.02 3.90 4.07
N THR A 117 -8.80 2.91 4.54
CA THR A 117 -9.87 2.25 3.79
C THR A 117 -10.97 3.26 3.43
N LYS A 118 -11.55 3.93 4.42
CA LYS A 118 -12.59 4.96 4.28
C LYS A 118 -12.17 6.09 3.35
N LEU A 119 -10.91 6.52 3.38
CA LEU A 119 -10.38 7.52 2.44
C LEU A 119 -10.38 7.03 0.99
N VAL A 120 -10.05 5.77 0.74
CA VAL A 120 -10.11 5.16 -0.60
C VAL A 120 -11.55 4.91 -1.01
N THR A 121 -12.38 4.30 -0.15
CA THR A 121 -13.80 4.00 -0.38
C THR A 121 -14.56 5.28 -0.75
N ALA A 122 -14.47 6.34 0.07
CA ALA A 122 -15.07 7.64 -0.23
C ALA A 122 -14.54 8.25 -1.55
N LYS A 123 -13.25 8.04 -1.87
CA LYS A 123 -12.70 8.58 -3.12
C LYS A 123 -13.20 7.84 -4.36
N LEU A 124 -13.33 6.52 -4.30
CA LEU A 124 -13.90 5.69 -5.36
C LEU A 124 -15.37 6.04 -5.62
N ILE A 125 -16.17 6.18 -4.56
CA ILE A 125 -17.58 6.60 -4.62
C ILE A 125 -17.70 8.00 -5.24
N SER A 126 -16.92 8.98 -4.76
CA SER A 126 -16.95 10.37 -5.28
C SER A 126 -16.61 10.51 -6.77
N LEU A 127 -16.04 9.48 -7.38
CA LEU A 127 -15.65 9.45 -8.79
C LEU A 127 -16.50 8.47 -9.62
N CYS A 128 -17.42 7.72 -8.99
CA CYS A 128 -18.29 6.71 -9.62
C CYS A 128 -17.54 5.73 -10.55
N LEU A 129 -16.34 5.29 -10.14
CA LEU A 129 -15.43 4.52 -11.00
C LEU A 129 -15.76 3.02 -11.02
N ASP A 130 -16.53 2.59 -12.03
CA ASP A 130 -16.95 1.21 -12.24
C ASP A 130 -17.68 0.60 -11.01
N LEU A 131 -18.43 1.45 -10.28
CA LEU A 131 -19.26 1.07 -9.13
C LEU A 131 -20.73 0.84 -9.55
N PRO A 132 -21.47 -0.04 -8.86
CA PRO A 132 -22.91 -0.17 -9.05
C PRO A 132 -23.65 1.15 -8.79
N GLU A 133 -24.68 1.44 -9.58
CA GLU A 133 -25.61 2.52 -9.29
C GLU A 133 -26.24 2.30 -7.90
N ASN A 134 -26.33 3.37 -7.10
CA ASN A 134 -26.87 3.36 -5.74
C ASN A 134 -26.05 2.58 -4.69
N ILE A 135 -24.74 2.34 -4.89
CA ILE A 135 -23.88 1.71 -3.86
C ILE A 135 -23.93 2.40 -2.49
N GLU A 136 -24.18 3.70 -2.42
CA GLU A 136 -24.36 4.44 -1.15
C GLU A 136 -25.61 4.01 -0.35
N HIS A 137 -26.59 3.39 -1.02
CA HIS A 137 -27.85 2.93 -0.42
C HIS A 137 -27.85 1.41 -0.20
N ASP A 138 -27.00 0.64 -0.88
CA ASP A 138 -26.80 -0.79 -0.68
C ASP A 138 -25.63 -1.06 0.27
N ILE A 139 -25.96 -1.18 1.56
CA ILE A 139 -25.01 -1.51 2.64
C ILE A 139 -24.19 -2.76 2.29
N ALA A 140 -24.79 -3.80 1.69
CA ALA A 140 -24.09 -5.04 1.40
C ALA A 140 -23.09 -4.89 0.24
N SER A 141 -23.32 -3.98 -0.71
CA SER A 141 -22.33 -3.64 -1.74
C SER A 141 -21.26 -2.68 -1.23
N TYR A 142 -21.61 -1.74 -0.33
CA TYR A 142 -20.65 -0.88 0.36
C TYR A 142 -19.66 -1.70 1.20
N ASP A 143 -20.14 -2.64 2.02
CA ASP A 143 -19.31 -3.49 2.88
C ASP A 143 -18.33 -4.34 2.05
N ARG A 144 -18.75 -4.87 0.90
CA ARG A 144 -17.88 -5.61 -0.04
C ARG A 144 -16.81 -4.72 -0.67
N LEU A 145 -17.11 -3.45 -0.94
CA LEU A 145 -16.13 -2.47 -1.42
C LEU A 145 -15.10 -2.18 -0.33
N ASP A 146 -15.54 -1.92 0.91
CA ASP A 146 -14.63 -1.63 2.03
C ASP A 146 -13.73 -2.84 2.37
N GLU A 147 -14.29 -4.06 2.37
CA GLU A 147 -13.56 -5.31 2.52
C GLU A 147 -12.50 -5.48 1.41
N ALA A 148 -12.88 -5.29 0.14
CA ALA A 148 -11.95 -5.39 -0.98
C ALA A 148 -10.80 -4.36 -0.88
N VAL A 149 -11.11 -3.11 -0.50
CA VAL A 149 -10.09 -2.07 -0.25
C VAL A 149 -9.16 -2.50 0.91
N GLY A 150 -9.70 -3.07 1.98
CA GLY A 150 -8.93 -3.60 3.12
C GLY A 150 -8.02 -4.79 2.76
N GLU A 151 -8.48 -5.70 1.90
CA GLU A 151 -7.65 -6.76 1.32
C GLU A 151 -6.47 -6.17 0.54
N PHE A 152 -6.75 -5.22 -0.36
CA PHE A 152 -5.72 -4.56 -1.16
C PHE A 152 -4.67 -3.85 -0.29
N PHE A 153 -5.06 -3.18 0.79
CA PHE A 153 -4.11 -2.61 1.76
C PHE A 153 -3.27 -3.69 2.44
N THR A 154 -3.86 -4.82 2.83
CA THR A 154 -3.16 -5.94 3.47
C THR A 154 -2.14 -6.60 2.56
N GLN A 155 -2.48 -6.74 1.29
CA GLN A 155 -1.59 -7.30 0.27
C GLN A 155 -0.51 -6.27 -0.12
N ARG A 156 -0.85 -4.99 -0.29
CA ARG A 156 0.11 -3.88 -0.54
C ARG A 156 1.14 -3.79 0.58
N ARG A 157 0.70 -3.87 1.84
CA ARG A 157 1.58 -4.03 3.02
C ARG A 157 2.49 -5.24 2.85
N SER A 158 1.93 -6.44 2.66
CA SER A 158 2.72 -7.68 2.55
C SER A 158 3.81 -7.60 1.46
N LEU A 159 3.50 -6.98 0.32
CA LEU A 159 4.46 -6.71 -0.75
C LEU A 159 5.53 -5.69 -0.34
N ALA A 160 5.13 -4.55 0.24
CA ALA A 160 6.08 -3.53 0.68
C ALA A 160 7.07 -4.07 1.73
N LYS A 161 6.60 -4.88 2.68
CA LYS A 161 7.45 -5.57 3.66
C LYS A 161 8.40 -6.57 2.99
N LYS A 162 7.95 -7.28 1.95
CA LYS A 162 8.79 -8.19 1.16
C LYS A 162 9.91 -7.42 0.47
N GLU A 163 9.61 -6.36 -0.28
CA GLU A 163 10.61 -5.58 -0.99
C GLU A 163 11.61 -4.92 -0.03
N ILE A 164 11.16 -4.39 1.10
CA ILE A 164 12.04 -3.84 2.15
C ILE A 164 12.95 -4.92 2.72
N ARG A 165 12.42 -6.10 3.09
CA ARG A 165 13.24 -7.23 3.56
C ARG A 165 14.27 -7.63 2.51
N ASP A 166 13.83 -7.86 1.28
CA ASP A 166 14.68 -8.37 0.21
C ASP A 166 15.74 -7.31 -0.21
N SER A 167 15.59 -6.05 0.22
CA SER A 167 16.59 -4.98 0.09
C SER A 167 17.65 -4.90 1.18
N VAL A 168 17.46 -5.59 2.32
CA VAL A 168 18.39 -5.60 3.48
C VAL A 168 18.75 -7.00 3.98
N CYS A 169 18.16 -8.06 3.41
CA CYS A 169 18.37 -9.44 3.80
C CYS A 169 18.36 -10.36 2.58
N LYS A 170 19.24 -11.37 2.57
CA LYS A 170 19.20 -12.50 1.64
C LYS A 170 18.63 -13.75 2.32
N LYS A 171 17.96 -14.61 1.55
CA LYS A 171 17.48 -15.91 2.02
C LYS A 171 18.54 -16.97 1.72
N ALA A 172 19.26 -17.43 2.75
CA ALA A 172 20.26 -18.49 2.65
C ALA A 172 19.79 -19.71 3.47
N SER A 173 19.74 -20.89 2.85
CA SER A 173 19.33 -22.15 3.50
C SER A 173 18.02 -22.06 4.29
N GLY A 174 17.03 -21.35 3.74
CA GLY A 174 15.73 -21.14 4.38
C GLY A 174 15.67 -20.00 5.41
N LYS A 175 16.80 -19.58 5.98
CA LYS A 175 16.92 -18.48 6.95
C LYS A 175 17.15 -17.15 6.23
N PHE A 176 16.62 -16.06 6.77
CA PHE A 176 17.01 -14.70 6.33
C PHE A 176 18.24 -14.24 7.11
N THR A 177 19.26 -13.78 6.39
CA THR A 177 20.47 -13.17 6.96
C THR A 177 20.61 -11.75 6.43
N ALA A 178 21.12 -10.84 7.25
CA ALA A 178 21.37 -9.46 6.84
C ALA A 178 22.36 -9.42 5.68
N LEU A 179 22.12 -8.50 4.74
CA LEU A 179 23.10 -8.13 3.71
C LEU A 179 24.18 -7.24 4.34
N PRO A 180 25.44 -7.31 3.87
CA PRO A 180 26.41 -6.24 4.08
C PRO A 180 25.84 -4.91 3.57
N ASP A 181 26.13 -3.81 4.26
CA ASP A 181 25.54 -2.50 3.93
C ASP A 181 25.77 -2.06 2.47
N LYS A 182 26.88 -2.49 1.85
CA LYS A 182 27.22 -2.27 0.42
C LYS A 182 26.41 -3.12 -0.58
N GLU A 183 25.80 -4.22 -0.14
CA GLU A 183 24.90 -5.07 -0.93
C GLU A 183 23.43 -4.63 -0.82
N CYS A 184 23.08 -3.80 0.18
CA CYS A 184 21.74 -3.26 0.35
C CYS A 184 21.35 -2.32 -0.81
N LEU A 185 20.07 -2.28 -1.18
CA LEU A 185 19.62 -1.32 -2.19
C LEU A 185 19.65 0.12 -1.63
N ASN A 186 20.12 1.09 -2.42
CA ASN A 186 19.93 2.49 -2.06
C ASN A 186 18.42 2.85 -2.01
N ILE A 187 18.05 3.85 -1.20
CA ILE A 187 16.64 4.14 -0.93
C ILE A 187 15.84 4.52 -2.18
N TYR A 188 16.48 5.19 -3.14
CA TYR A 188 15.85 5.57 -4.40
C TYR A 188 15.49 4.34 -5.25
N LYS A 189 16.41 3.39 -5.42
CA LYS A 189 16.16 2.11 -6.11
C LYS A 189 15.11 1.27 -5.39
N LEU A 190 15.13 1.21 -4.05
CA LEU A 190 14.09 0.54 -3.26
C LEU A 190 12.71 1.18 -3.49
N THR A 191 12.63 2.52 -3.47
CA THR A 191 11.38 3.25 -3.72
C THR A 191 10.89 3.02 -5.15
N GLN A 192 11.78 3.00 -6.14
CA GLN A 192 11.44 2.63 -7.52
C GLN A 192 10.91 1.20 -7.63
N ASN A 193 11.51 0.22 -6.96
CA ASN A 193 11.03 -1.17 -6.97
C ASN A 193 9.64 -1.30 -6.34
N LEU A 194 9.42 -0.64 -5.21
CA LEU A 194 8.10 -0.55 -4.55
C LEU A 194 7.03 0.05 -5.48
N ILE A 195 7.38 1.05 -6.32
CA ILE A 195 6.47 1.65 -7.30
C ILE A 195 6.30 0.77 -8.56
N LYS A 196 7.35 0.10 -9.02
CA LYS A 196 7.27 -0.82 -10.18
C LYS A 196 6.38 -2.03 -9.89
N GLY A 197 6.43 -2.55 -8.66
CA GLY A 197 5.53 -3.61 -8.16
C GLY A 197 4.04 -3.22 -8.15
N LEU A 198 3.69 -1.97 -8.44
CA LEU A 198 2.31 -1.49 -8.60
C LEU A 198 1.82 -1.56 -10.04
N CYS A 199 2.74 -1.53 -11.02
CA CYS A 199 2.46 -1.27 -12.43
C CYS A 199 2.48 -2.53 -13.31
N LEU A 200 2.47 -3.73 -12.72
CA LEU A 200 2.63 -5.04 -13.38
C LEU A 200 1.47 -5.47 -14.32
N SER A 201 0.73 -4.52 -14.90
CA SER A 201 -0.30 -4.73 -15.93
C SER A 201 -0.17 -3.74 -17.10
N HIS A 202 1.06 -3.36 -17.44
CA HIS A 202 1.38 -2.67 -18.68
C HIS A 202 2.28 -3.55 -19.54
N SER A 203 1.86 -3.74 -20.79
CA SER A 203 2.69 -4.26 -21.88
C SER A 203 3.88 -3.32 -22.10
N GLU A 204 5.03 -3.89 -22.48
CA GLU A 204 6.36 -3.23 -22.55
C GLU A 204 6.51 -2.15 -23.67
N GLY A 205 5.43 -1.46 -24.05
CA GLY A 205 5.43 -0.43 -25.12
C GLY A 205 5.37 1.02 -24.64
N ASP A 206 4.76 1.31 -23.49
CA ASP A 206 4.47 2.67 -23.00
C ASP A 206 5.54 3.19 -22.01
N ASP A 207 6.82 3.13 -22.42
CA ASP A 207 7.92 3.59 -21.58
C ASP A 207 8.05 5.12 -21.58
N LYS A 208 8.19 5.69 -20.37
CA LYS A 208 8.32 7.13 -20.02
C LYS A 208 6.98 7.89 -19.91
N LYS A 209 6.78 8.56 -18.77
CA LYS A 209 5.65 9.46 -18.39
C LYS A 209 4.30 8.81 -18.01
N ILE A 210 4.28 7.97 -16.98
CA ILE A 210 3.08 7.89 -16.11
C ILE A 210 2.99 9.27 -15.36
N CYS A 211 1.82 9.85 -14.99
CA CYS A 211 1.74 11.14 -14.23
C CYS A 211 0.84 11.17 -12.96
N CYS A 212 1.21 11.94 -11.90
CA CYS A 212 0.40 12.26 -10.69
C CYS A 212 0.95 13.46 -9.91
N LEU A 213 0.10 14.49 -9.80
CA LEU A 213 -0.26 15.10 -8.53
C LEU A 213 -1.75 14.82 -8.34
N LEU A 214 -2.23 14.61 -7.10
CA LEU A 214 -3.66 14.66 -6.81
C LEU A 214 -4.11 16.13 -6.76
N ARG A 215 -4.30 16.76 -7.94
CA ARG A 215 -5.24 17.86 -8.11
C ARG A 215 -6.42 17.34 -8.96
N PRO A 216 -7.68 17.55 -8.55
CA PRO A 216 -8.82 17.21 -9.40
C PRO A 216 -8.85 18.16 -10.60
N ALA A 217 -8.84 17.59 -11.81
CA ALA A 217 -9.29 18.30 -12.99
C ALA A 217 -10.82 18.20 -13.05
N GLU A 218 -11.50 19.04 -12.27
CA GLU A 218 -12.85 19.49 -12.64
C GLU A 218 -12.76 20.20 -14.01
N LYS A 219 -13.68 20.04 -14.97
CA LYS A 219 -14.99 19.37 -15.01
C LYS A 219 -15.15 18.66 -16.36
N LEU A 220 -15.86 17.53 -16.43
CA LEU A 220 -16.45 17.05 -17.69
C LEU A 220 -17.79 16.34 -17.46
N PRO A 221 -18.90 16.88 -17.98
CA PRO A 221 -20.13 16.14 -18.22
C PRO A 221 -20.15 15.63 -19.67
N THR A 222 -19.71 14.38 -19.89
CA THR A 222 -19.94 13.67 -21.17
C THR A 222 -20.18 12.19 -20.90
N SER A 223 -21.35 11.72 -21.29
CA SER A 223 -21.78 10.32 -21.18
C SER A 223 -20.91 9.35 -21.98
N GLY A 224 -20.61 8.19 -21.40
CA GLY A 224 -20.13 7.01 -22.14
C GLY A 224 -18.62 6.72 -22.15
N ILE A 225 -17.75 7.55 -21.57
CA ILE A 225 -16.29 7.31 -21.58
C ILE A 225 -15.82 6.69 -20.25
N ARG A 226 -15.34 5.44 -20.30
CA ARG A 226 -14.59 4.83 -19.18
C ARG A 226 -13.24 5.52 -18.99
N LEU A 227 -13.09 6.25 -17.90
CA LEU A 227 -11.81 6.83 -17.50
C LEU A 227 -10.94 5.78 -16.80
N HIS A 228 -9.96 5.23 -17.53
CA HIS A 228 -8.83 4.55 -16.91
C HIS A 228 -7.93 5.57 -16.19
N VAL A 229 -8.12 5.74 -14.88
CA VAL A 229 -7.29 6.64 -14.07
C VAL A 229 -5.89 6.05 -13.89
N LYS A 230 -4.98 6.37 -14.82
CA LYS A 230 -3.54 6.07 -14.69
C LYS A 230 -2.92 6.93 -13.57
N THR A 231 -2.97 6.45 -12.32
CA THR A 231 -2.20 7.05 -11.22
C THR A 231 -0.70 6.72 -11.37
N ARG A 232 0.18 7.74 -11.52
CA ARG A 232 1.61 7.59 -11.20
C ARG A 232 1.80 7.65 -9.69
N ILE A 233 2.98 7.26 -9.25
CA ILE A 233 3.61 7.81 -8.05
C ILE A 233 4.97 8.37 -8.49
N ILE A 234 5.25 9.64 -8.22
CA ILE A 234 6.60 10.22 -8.40
C ILE A 234 7.45 9.72 -7.24
N VAL A 235 8.70 9.34 -7.49
CA VAL A 235 9.70 9.19 -6.42
C VAL A 235 10.10 10.59 -5.96
N THR A 236 9.56 11.05 -4.83
CA THR A 236 9.94 12.32 -4.20
C THR A 236 10.83 12.08 -2.98
N VAL A 237 11.46 13.15 -2.46
CA VAL A 237 12.29 13.11 -1.25
C VAL A 237 11.47 12.57 -0.07
N GLU A 238 10.25 13.09 0.14
CA GLU A 238 9.37 12.71 1.25
C GLU A 238 8.92 11.25 1.15
N LEU A 239 8.68 10.75 -0.07
CA LEU A 239 8.38 9.34 -0.29
C LEU A 239 9.59 8.46 0.04
N CYS A 240 10.79 8.81 -0.41
CA CYS A 240 12.00 8.09 -0.04
C CYS A 240 12.21 8.06 1.48
N ALA A 241 11.97 9.16 2.19
CA ALA A 241 12.06 9.17 3.66
C ALA A 241 11.00 8.28 4.33
N ARG A 242 9.75 8.28 3.84
CA ARG A 242 8.73 7.33 4.32
C ARG A 242 9.20 5.88 4.18
N ILE A 243 9.83 5.53 3.05
CA ILE A 243 10.40 4.19 2.86
C ILE A 243 11.64 3.96 3.73
N ALA A 244 12.46 4.98 4.01
CA ALA A 244 13.63 4.86 4.89
C ALA A 244 13.22 4.62 6.35
N ILE A 245 12.16 5.28 6.83
CA ILE A 245 11.55 5.00 8.15
C ILE A 245 11.07 3.56 8.21
N MET A 246 10.30 3.12 7.20
CA MET A 246 9.82 1.73 7.11
C MET A 246 10.99 0.73 7.09
N ARG A 247 12.11 1.06 6.42
CA ARG A 247 13.34 0.26 6.44
C ARG A 247 14.01 0.23 7.82
N ARG A 248 14.20 1.37 8.49
CA ARG A 248 14.76 1.44 9.86
C ARG A 248 13.92 0.58 10.82
N VAL A 249 12.59 0.71 10.75
CA VAL A 249 11.66 -0.10 11.55
C VAL A 249 11.80 -1.59 11.23
N TYR A 250 11.96 -1.99 9.97
CA TYR A 250 12.14 -3.40 9.62
C TYR A 250 13.40 -4.02 10.24
N GLN A 251 14.47 -3.23 10.37
CA GLN A 251 15.73 -3.66 10.96
C GLN A 251 15.66 -3.81 12.48
N MET A 252 14.85 -2.98 13.15
CA MET A 252 14.55 -3.13 14.57
C MET A 252 13.55 -4.27 14.83
N VAL A 253 12.50 -4.35 14.01
CA VAL A 253 11.36 -5.26 14.19
C VAL A 253 10.90 -5.83 12.84
N SER A 254 11.40 -7.02 12.49
CA SER A 254 11.03 -7.71 11.24
C SER A 254 9.80 -8.63 11.37
N GLY A 255 9.33 -8.88 12.59
CA GLY A 255 8.28 -9.84 12.95
C GLY A 255 6.83 -9.39 12.68
N GLN A 256 5.86 -9.94 13.41
CA GLN A 256 4.45 -9.54 13.30
C GLN A 256 4.22 -8.07 13.69
N ASP A 257 5.05 -7.58 14.62
CA ASP A 257 4.98 -6.22 15.18
C ASP A 257 5.59 -5.14 14.29
N TYR A 258 6.14 -5.52 13.12
CA TYR A 258 6.67 -4.58 12.12
C TYR A 258 5.67 -3.47 11.74
N TRP A 259 4.42 -3.83 11.43
CA TRP A 259 3.40 -2.85 11.03
C TRP A 259 3.00 -1.89 12.14
N PRO A 260 2.67 -2.33 13.38
CA PRO A 260 2.40 -1.40 14.46
C PRO A 260 3.61 -0.52 14.81
N SER A 261 4.84 -1.06 14.80
CA SER A 261 6.03 -0.23 14.98
C SER A 261 6.19 0.81 13.85
N ALA A 262 5.84 0.46 12.61
CA ALA A 262 5.91 1.39 11.48
C ALA A 262 4.83 2.48 11.58
N ASP A 263 3.61 2.11 11.94
CA ASP A 263 2.50 3.04 12.16
C ASP A 263 2.83 4.02 13.30
N ASN A 264 3.27 3.51 14.45
CA ASN A 264 3.70 4.33 15.59
C ASN A 264 4.84 5.29 15.20
N SER A 265 5.78 4.85 14.36
CA SER A 265 6.89 5.70 13.90
C SER A 265 6.40 6.84 12.99
N MET A 266 5.46 6.56 12.09
CA MET A 266 4.89 7.57 11.20
C MET A 266 3.96 8.54 11.95
N GLU A 267 3.17 8.05 12.91
CA GLU A 267 2.31 8.88 13.76
C GLU A 267 3.12 9.77 14.71
N ALA A 268 4.16 9.25 15.35
CA ALA A 268 5.05 10.03 16.21
C ALA A 268 5.76 11.16 15.43
N LEU A 269 6.19 10.88 14.20
CA LEU A 269 6.74 11.88 13.28
C LEU A 269 5.70 12.97 12.98
N GLN A 270 4.48 12.59 12.56
CA GLN A 270 3.41 13.56 12.28
C GLN A 270 3.02 14.37 13.53
N LYS A 271 3.03 13.77 14.73
CA LYS A 271 2.74 14.45 15.99
C LYS A 271 3.84 15.44 16.41
N LYS A 272 5.12 15.07 16.26
CA LYS A 272 6.27 15.94 16.59
C LYS A 272 6.37 17.13 15.61
N VAL A 273 6.00 16.92 14.35
CA VAL A 273 6.13 17.91 13.27
C VAL A 273 4.88 18.77 13.07
N GLY A 274 3.69 18.18 13.19
CA GLY A 274 2.44 18.76 12.68
C GLY A 274 2.31 18.62 11.16
N TYR A 275 1.45 19.45 10.56
CA TYR A 275 1.28 19.52 9.10
C TYR A 275 2.18 20.58 8.42
N ASP A 276 3.25 21.02 9.10
CA ASP A 276 4.22 21.99 8.61
C ASP A 276 5.18 21.32 7.59
N LYS A 277 5.06 21.72 6.32
CA LYS A 277 5.83 21.15 5.20
C LYS A 277 7.34 21.32 5.37
N ASP A 278 7.80 22.44 5.93
CA ASP A 278 9.22 22.78 6.03
C ASP A 278 9.88 21.99 7.18
N ARG A 279 9.14 21.79 8.27
CA ARG A 279 9.55 20.87 9.35
C ARG A 279 9.54 19.41 8.90
N ILE A 280 8.55 18.97 8.11
CA ILE A 280 8.56 17.63 7.50
C ILE A 280 9.83 17.47 6.66
N GLY A 281 10.13 18.43 5.79
CA GLY A 281 11.30 18.42 4.90
C GLY A 281 12.64 18.26 5.64
N ARG A 282 12.86 18.97 6.76
CA ARG A 282 14.07 18.83 7.57
C ARG A 282 14.23 17.42 8.16
N LEU A 283 13.22 16.92 8.87
CA LEU A 283 13.26 15.59 9.49
C LEU A 283 13.41 14.48 8.44
N VAL A 284 12.69 14.60 7.32
CA VAL A 284 12.83 13.77 6.11
C VAL A 284 14.27 13.73 5.61
N LYS A 285 14.95 14.88 5.57
CA LYS A 285 16.35 15.00 5.14
C LYS A 285 17.29 14.26 6.08
N ASP A 286 17.15 14.39 7.40
CA ASP A 286 18.04 13.75 8.37
C ASP A 286 17.93 12.22 8.35
N VAL A 287 16.71 11.69 8.24
CA VAL A 287 16.48 10.25 8.05
C VAL A 287 17.12 9.75 6.75
N LEU A 288 16.99 10.51 5.65
CA LEU A 288 17.63 10.18 4.38
C LEU A 288 19.15 10.30 4.41
N LEU A 289 19.72 11.24 5.17
CA LEU A 289 21.15 11.36 5.33
C LEU A 289 21.72 10.17 6.12
N LYS A 290 21.09 9.77 7.24
CA LYS A 290 21.49 8.55 7.98
C LYS A 290 21.35 7.29 7.12
N ASP A 291 20.27 7.15 6.35
CA ASP A 291 20.04 6.01 5.44
C ASP A 291 21.02 6.00 4.25
N ARG A 292 21.32 7.16 3.64
CA ARG A 292 22.33 7.30 2.58
C ARG A 292 23.74 7.05 3.09
N ALA A 293 24.11 7.52 4.28
CA ALA A 293 25.42 7.26 4.86
C ALA A 293 25.66 5.76 5.09
N LYS A 294 24.59 4.97 5.25
CA LYS A 294 24.67 3.52 5.47
C LYS A 294 24.53 2.69 4.19
N TYR A 295 23.56 2.98 3.32
CA TYR A 295 23.26 2.17 2.11
C TYR A 295 23.50 2.90 0.78
N GLY A 296 24.07 4.10 0.82
CA GLY A 296 24.39 4.88 -0.36
C GLY A 296 25.72 4.47 -0.96
N VAL A 297 25.68 4.12 -2.25
CA VAL A 297 26.80 4.35 -3.16
C VAL A 297 26.54 5.72 -3.80
N ASP A 298 27.58 6.55 -3.98
CA ASP A 298 27.48 8.02 -4.09
C ASP A 298 26.80 8.59 -5.35
N ASP A 299 26.31 7.72 -6.23
CA ASP A 299 26.14 8.00 -7.66
C ASP A 299 24.79 8.64 -8.05
N TYR A 300 23.89 8.93 -7.10
CA TYR A 300 22.56 9.49 -7.42
C TYR A 300 22.29 10.84 -6.73
N GLN A 301 21.86 11.81 -7.55
CA GLN A 301 21.29 13.07 -7.07
C GLN A 301 19.77 12.92 -7.03
N ILE A 302 19.16 13.35 -5.91
CA ILE A 302 17.71 13.50 -5.83
C ILE A 302 17.42 14.92 -6.29
N GLU A 303 16.73 15.08 -7.41
CA GLU A 303 16.25 16.39 -7.86
C GLU A 303 15.29 16.94 -6.80
N GLU A 304 15.65 18.05 -6.15
CA GLU A 304 14.73 18.78 -5.29
C GLU A 304 13.62 19.36 -6.17
N GLY A 305 12.45 18.70 -6.15
CA GLY A 305 11.30 19.09 -6.95
C GLY A 305 10.91 20.54 -6.62
N THR A 306 10.92 21.40 -7.64
CA THR A 306 10.53 22.81 -7.49
C THR A 306 9.15 22.90 -6.83
N PRO A 307 8.97 23.73 -5.78
CA PRO A 307 7.72 23.77 -5.04
C PRO A 307 6.54 24.23 -5.91
N THR A 308 5.57 23.34 -6.10
CA THR A 308 4.31 23.51 -6.87
C THR A 308 3.09 23.82 -6.01
#